data_AF-A0A0Q6CI70-F1
#
_entry.id   AF-A0A0Q6CI70-F1
#
_cell.length_a   1.000
_cell.length_b   1.000
_cell.length_c   1.000
_cell.angle_alpha   90.00
_cell.angle_beta   90.00
_cell.angle_gamma   90.00
#
_symmetry.space_group_name_H-M   'P 1'
#
loop_
_entity.id
_entity.type
_entity.pdbx_description
1 polymer ?
#
loop_
_entity_poly.entity_id
_entity_poly.type
_entity_poly.pdbx_seq_one_letter_code
_entity_poly.pdbx_strand_id
1 'polypeptide(L)'
;MPERAARLRRRCLAAAALLSAAFLPGCLYATGGVRTFEIRSEAMPADFEAPAPVADLGAPGPSPVEITYAGDTARIVFKRRDVQRTRAFVTADPETGYALCLRSGKAYALLVFQRRVFEPGISQVADDAAILRRDSETAICRRRSDWTAA
;
A
#
# COMPACT_ATOMS: atom_id res chain seq x y z
N MET A 1 -32.79 45.67 33.33
CA MET A 1 -33.77 45.44 32.24
C MET A 1 -33.89 43.94 31.94
N PRO A 2 -34.81 43.20 32.58
CA PRO A 2 -34.94 41.76 32.43
C PRO A 2 -36.37 41.37 31.98
N GLU A 3 -36.73 41.50 30.70
CA GLU A 3 -38.15 41.29 30.31
C GLU A 3 -38.44 40.67 28.94
N ARG A 4 -37.45 40.20 28.17
CA ARG A 4 -37.72 39.69 26.81
C ARG A 4 -37.45 38.20 26.58
N ALA A 5 -37.00 37.46 27.58
CA ALA A 5 -36.62 36.05 27.43
C ALA A 5 -37.79 35.04 27.49
N ALA A 6 -39.02 35.47 27.81
CA ALA A 6 -40.11 34.55 28.17
C ALA A 6 -41.13 34.22 27.06
N ARG A 7 -41.05 34.81 25.85
CA ARG A 7 -42.14 34.69 24.84
C ARG A 7 -41.85 33.85 23.60
N LEU A 8 -40.65 33.29 23.44
CA LEU A 8 -40.30 32.49 22.25
C LEU A 8 -40.39 30.96 22.44
N ARG A 9 -40.57 30.47 23.67
CA ARG A 9 -40.61 29.01 23.95
C ARG A 9 -41.97 28.34 23.76
N ARG A 10 -43.04 29.08 23.45
CA ARG A 10 -44.42 28.53 23.43
C ARG A 10 -45.01 28.25 22.04
N ARG A 11 -44.29 28.47 20.95
CA ARG A 11 -44.84 28.31 19.58
C ARG A 11 -44.28 27.14 18.76
N CYS A 12 -43.29 26.40 19.24
CA CYS A 12 -42.74 25.26 18.48
C CYS A 12 -43.45 23.92 18.71
N LEU A 13 -44.39 23.82 19.65
CA LEU A 13 -45.05 22.54 20.00
C LEU A 13 -46.34 22.25 19.22
N ALA A 14 -46.76 23.13 18.30
CA ALA A 14 -48.03 22.97 17.57
C ALA A 14 -47.89 22.64 16.07
N ALA A 15 -46.68 22.34 15.59
CA ALA A 15 -46.42 22.01 14.18
C ALA A 15 -45.86 20.58 13.99
N ALA A 16 -46.06 19.69 14.97
CA ALA A 16 -45.46 18.37 14.99
C ALA A 16 -46.43 17.22 14.59
N ALA A 17 -47.62 17.51 14.04
CA ALA A 17 -48.68 16.49 13.95
C ALA A 17 -49.33 16.29 12.57
N LEU A 18 -48.80 16.84 11.46
CA LEU A 18 -49.50 16.77 10.15
C LEU A 18 -48.66 16.37 8.92
N LEU A 19 -47.46 15.83 9.07
CA LEU A 19 -46.68 15.28 7.95
C LEU A 19 -46.16 13.86 8.23
N SER A 20 -47.08 12.92 8.48
CA SER A 20 -46.75 11.51 8.74
C SER A 20 -47.27 10.54 7.69
N ALA A 21 -47.46 10.95 6.43
CA ALA A 21 -48.01 10.06 5.42
C ALA A 21 -47.50 10.35 3.99
N ALA A 22 -46.20 10.20 3.74
CA ALA A 22 -45.66 10.00 2.38
C ALA A 22 -44.16 9.66 2.39
N PHE A 23 -43.72 8.63 3.11
CA PHE A 23 -42.42 8.00 2.82
C PHE A 23 -42.60 6.49 2.89
N LEU A 24 -43.08 5.93 1.77
CA LEU A 24 -42.88 4.51 1.47
C LEU A 24 -41.37 4.29 1.32
N PRO A 25 -40.72 3.47 2.17
CA PRO A 25 -39.36 3.04 1.91
C PRO A 25 -39.43 2.04 0.75
N GLY A 26 -39.22 2.55 -0.46
CA GLY A 26 -38.87 1.70 -1.60
C GLY A 26 -37.48 1.13 -1.36
N CYS A 27 -37.38 0.07 -0.54
CA CYS A 27 -36.22 -0.81 -0.53
C CYS A 27 -36.20 -1.54 -1.89
N LEU A 28 -35.68 -0.87 -2.90
CA LEU A 28 -35.15 -1.52 -4.09
C LEU A 28 -33.96 -2.35 -3.62
N TYR A 29 -34.24 -3.61 -3.25
CA TYR A 29 -33.21 -4.63 -3.11
C TYR A 29 -32.62 -4.83 -4.50
N ALA A 30 -31.49 -4.17 -4.77
CA ALA A 30 -30.57 -4.62 -5.78
C ALA A 30 -30.10 -6.01 -5.35
N THR A 31 -30.71 -7.05 -5.89
CA THR A 31 -30.20 -8.43 -5.84
C THR A 31 -28.97 -8.51 -6.74
N GLY A 32 -27.92 -7.78 -6.37
CA GLY A 32 -26.57 -8.02 -6.87
C GLY A 32 -26.10 -9.30 -6.23
N GLY A 33 -26.14 -10.40 -6.97
CA GLY A 33 -25.60 -11.67 -6.54
C GLY A 33 -24.15 -11.47 -6.11
N VAL A 34 -23.89 -11.55 -4.82
CA VAL A 34 -22.53 -11.61 -4.31
C VAL A 34 -22.00 -12.97 -4.77
N ARG A 35 -21.20 -12.97 -5.84
CA ARG A 35 -20.36 -14.13 -6.14
C ARG A 35 -19.34 -14.20 -5.01
N THR A 36 -19.67 -14.98 -3.99
CA THR A 36 -18.67 -15.50 -3.06
C THR A 36 -17.78 -16.41 -3.88
N PHE A 37 -16.69 -15.89 -4.41
CA PHE A 37 -15.62 -16.72 -4.93
C PHE A 37 -15.10 -17.50 -3.72
N GLU A 38 -15.32 -18.81 -3.68
CA GLU A 38 -14.64 -19.69 -2.74
C GLU A 38 -13.14 -19.53 -2.97
N ILE A 39 -12.47 -18.82 -2.06
CA ILE A 39 -11.02 -18.83 -2.00
C ILE A 39 -10.65 -20.21 -1.49
N ARG A 40 -10.37 -21.12 -2.43
CA ARG A 40 -9.75 -22.40 -2.12
C ARG A 40 -8.31 -22.12 -1.67
N SER A 41 -8.12 -22.01 -0.37
CA SER A 41 -6.80 -21.99 0.26
C SER A 41 -6.19 -23.38 0.11
N GLU A 42 -5.56 -23.63 -1.04
CA GLU A 42 -4.75 -24.83 -1.22
C GLU A 42 -3.56 -24.73 -0.26
N ALA A 43 -3.41 -25.72 0.62
CA ALA A 43 -2.26 -25.79 1.51
C ALA A 43 -1.01 -25.88 0.62
N MET A 44 -0.13 -24.86 0.71
CA MET A 44 1.13 -24.93 -0.01
C MET A 44 1.86 -26.19 0.42
N PRO A 45 2.39 -26.99 -0.53
CA PRO A 45 3.21 -28.14 -0.18
C PRO A 45 4.34 -27.68 0.73
N ALA A 46 4.68 -28.49 1.74
CA ALA A 46 5.77 -28.21 2.68
C ALA A 46 7.13 -28.05 1.96
N ASP A 47 7.17 -28.42 0.69
CA ASP A 47 8.30 -28.39 -0.22
C ASP A 47 8.29 -27.12 -1.10
N PHE A 48 7.50 -26.09 -0.75
CA PHE A 48 7.65 -24.76 -1.35
C PHE A 48 9.00 -24.17 -0.92
N GLU A 49 10.04 -24.65 -1.59
CA GLU A 49 11.36 -24.08 -1.56
C GLU A 49 11.22 -22.67 -2.10
N ALA A 50 11.45 -21.68 -1.24
CA ALA A 50 11.54 -20.30 -1.68
C ALA A 50 12.51 -20.27 -2.87
N PRO A 51 12.15 -19.67 -4.01
CA PRO A 51 13.04 -19.66 -5.16
C PRO A 51 14.40 -19.22 -4.68
N ALA A 52 15.41 -20.05 -4.97
CA ALA A 52 16.80 -19.74 -4.69
C ALA A 52 17.04 -18.29 -5.11
N PRO A 53 17.82 -17.48 -4.35
CA PRO A 53 18.09 -16.11 -4.75
C PRO A 53 18.54 -16.18 -6.20
N VAL A 54 17.74 -15.61 -7.11
CA VAL A 54 18.09 -15.54 -8.51
C VAL A 54 19.28 -14.59 -8.53
N ALA A 55 20.47 -15.14 -8.36
CA ALA A 55 21.69 -14.56 -8.88
C ALA A 55 21.54 -14.70 -10.40
N ASP A 56 20.65 -13.89 -10.95
CA ASP A 56 20.47 -13.80 -12.38
C ASP A 56 21.78 -13.23 -12.91
N LEU A 57 22.55 -14.09 -13.57
CA LEU A 57 23.80 -13.72 -14.23
C LEU A 57 23.54 -12.84 -15.47
N GLY A 58 22.29 -12.41 -15.73
CA GLY A 58 21.90 -11.57 -16.86
C GLY A 58 21.25 -10.22 -16.54
N ALA A 59 20.54 -10.06 -15.41
CA ALA A 59 19.86 -8.80 -15.10
C ALA A 59 20.82 -7.76 -14.48
N PRO A 60 21.06 -6.60 -15.14
CA PRO A 60 21.91 -5.58 -14.57
C PRO A 60 21.29 -5.06 -13.27
N GLY A 61 22.11 -5.04 -12.21
CA GLY A 61 21.73 -4.55 -10.89
C GLY A 61 21.18 -3.10 -10.91
N PRO A 62 20.74 -2.59 -9.75
CA PRO A 62 20.13 -1.27 -9.67
C PRO A 62 21.10 -0.18 -10.16
N SER A 63 20.58 0.71 -11.01
CA SER A 63 21.29 1.86 -11.55
C SER A 63 21.59 2.88 -10.43
N PRO A 64 22.55 3.81 -10.62
CA PRO A 64 22.80 4.87 -9.65
C PRO A 64 21.56 5.73 -9.31
N VAL A 65 20.64 5.90 -10.28
CA VAL A 65 19.40 6.64 -10.08
C VAL A 65 18.42 5.84 -9.24
N GLU A 66 18.26 4.54 -9.53
CA GLU A 66 17.43 3.62 -8.73
C GLU A 66 17.92 3.50 -7.29
N ILE A 67 19.25 3.51 -7.09
CA ILE A 67 19.88 3.52 -5.78
C ILE A 67 19.54 4.80 -5.02
N THR A 68 19.73 5.97 -5.64
CA THR A 68 19.40 7.27 -5.02
C THR A 68 17.92 7.34 -4.64
N TYR A 69 17.04 6.95 -5.57
CA TYR A 69 15.60 6.90 -5.35
C TYR A 69 15.25 5.97 -4.18
N ALA A 70 15.85 4.77 -4.13
CA ALA A 70 15.65 3.82 -3.04
C ALA A 70 16.10 4.38 -1.69
N GLY A 71 17.24 5.08 -1.65
CA GLY A 71 17.74 5.75 -0.44
C GLY A 71 16.79 6.84 0.07
N ASP A 72 16.31 7.71 -0.82
CA ASP A 72 15.39 8.79 -0.46
C ASP A 72 14.03 8.25 -0.01
N THR A 73 13.51 7.26 -0.75
CA THR A 73 12.28 6.54 -0.38
C THR A 73 12.41 5.85 0.98
N ALA A 74 13.52 5.15 1.21
CA ALA A 74 13.76 4.47 2.48
C ALA A 74 13.80 5.46 3.66
N ARG A 75 14.45 6.62 3.48
CA ARG A 75 14.48 7.68 4.51
C ARG A 75 13.08 8.21 4.81
N ILE A 76 12.20 8.33 3.83
CA ILE A 76 10.81 8.73 4.05
C ILE A 76 10.05 7.63 4.80
N VAL A 77 10.10 6.39 4.29
CA VAL A 77 9.37 5.23 4.86
C VAL A 77 9.79 4.94 6.30
N PHE A 78 11.08 4.99 6.59
CA PHE A 78 11.63 4.66 7.91
C PHE A 78 11.89 5.87 8.81
N LYS A 79 11.45 7.08 8.40
CA LYS A 79 11.57 8.32 9.18
C LYS A 79 13.03 8.69 9.52
N ARG A 80 13.91 8.69 8.51
CA ARG A 80 15.33 9.11 8.57
C ARG A 80 16.21 8.28 9.51
N ARG A 81 15.83 7.04 9.80
CA ARG A 81 16.72 6.08 10.49
C ARG A 81 17.81 5.57 9.56
N ASP A 82 18.79 4.86 10.12
CA ASP A 82 19.76 4.11 9.33
C ASP A 82 19.02 3.08 8.46
N VAL A 83 19.19 3.24 7.16
CA VAL A 83 18.48 2.47 6.13
C VAL A 83 19.46 1.67 5.30
N GLN A 84 19.02 0.46 4.96
CA GLN A 84 19.76 -0.46 4.12
C GLN A 84 18.88 -0.97 3.01
N ARG A 85 19.49 -1.34 1.89
CA ARG A 85 18.85 -2.01 0.76
C ARG A 85 19.59 -3.30 0.41
N THR A 86 18.97 -4.18 -0.37
CA THR A 86 19.70 -5.28 -1.00
C THR A 86 20.66 -4.76 -2.07
N ARG A 87 21.79 -5.47 -2.27
CA ARG A 87 22.80 -5.10 -3.28
C ARG A 87 22.25 -5.22 -4.70
N ALA A 88 21.46 -6.26 -4.94
CA ALA A 88 20.77 -6.53 -6.20
C ALA A 88 19.26 -6.45 -6.03
N PHE A 89 18.56 -6.44 -7.17
CA PHE A 89 17.12 -6.67 -7.20
C PHE A 89 16.79 -8.06 -6.66
N VAL A 90 15.72 -8.17 -5.86
CA VAL A 90 15.19 -9.46 -5.40
C VAL A 90 14.22 -10.08 -6.41
N THR A 91 13.70 -9.25 -7.31
CA THR A 91 12.92 -9.62 -8.50
C THR A 91 13.31 -8.67 -9.61
N ALA A 92 13.59 -9.18 -10.81
CA ALA A 92 14.01 -8.38 -11.96
C ALA A 92 13.37 -8.91 -13.24
N ASP A 93 12.09 -8.62 -13.42
CA ASP A 93 11.28 -9.13 -14.52
C ASP A 93 10.49 -7.97 -15.12
N PRO A 94 10.53 -7.74 -16.45
CA PRO A 94 9.72 -6.70 -17.09
C PRO A 94 8.21 -6.82 -16.87
N GLU A 95 7.67 -8.01 -16.59
CA GLU A 95 6.24 -8.22 -16.35
C GLU A 95 5.82 -7.93 -14.91
N THR A 96 6.68 -8.26 -13.94
CA THR A 96 6.37 -8.11 -12.50
C THR A 96 7.08 -6.93 -11.82
N GLY A 97 8.06 -6.35 -12.52
CA GLY A 97 8.85 -5.20 -12.08
C GLY A 97 10.22 -5.56 -11.51
N TYR A 98 10.91 -4.51 -11.08
CA TYR A 98 12.23 -4.56 -10.47
C TYR A 98 12.12 -4.20 -9.00
N ALA A 99 12.35 -5.18 -8.11
CA ALA A 99 12.08 -5.02 -6.68
C ALA A 99 13.37 -4.95 -5.86
N LEU A 100 13.47 -3.96 -4.96
CA LEU A 100 14.51 -3.85 -3.94
C LEU A 100 13.90 -4.01 -2.55
N CYS A 101 14.56 -4.82 -1.72
CA CYS A 101 14.23 -4.87 -0.31
C CYS A 101 14.90 -3.69 0.41
N LEU A 102 14.15 -3.03 1.28
CA LEU A 102 14.61 -1.97 2.16
C LEU A 102 14.42 -2.40 3.62
N ARG A 103 15.33 -1.99 4.50
CA ARG A 103 15.17 -2.23 5.95
C ARG A 103 15.72 -1.11 6.82
N SER A 104 15.21 -1.05 8.04
CA SER A 104 15.82 -0.34 9.16
C SER A 104 15.64 -1.19 10.42
N GLY A 105 16.73 -1.82 10.89
CA GLY A 105 16.68 -2.85 11.93
C GLY A 105 15.80 -4.04 11.51
N LYS A 106 14.73 -4.30 12.28
CA LYS A 106 13.75 -5.39 12.03
C LYS A 106 12.55 -4.96 11.19
N ALA A 107 12.48 -3.70 10.76
CA ALA A 107 11.40 -3.20 9.90
C ALA A 107 11.81 -3.35 8.43
N TYR A 108 10.89 -3.86 7.61
CA TYR A 108 11.11 -4.13 6.19
C TYR A 108 10.09 -3.40 5.31
N ALA A 109 10.51 -3.08 4.09
CA ALA A 109 9.65 -2.65 3.01
C ALA A 109 10.19 -3.22 1.70
N LEU A 110 9.32 -3.43 0.72
CA LEU A 110 9.68 -3.83 -0.63
C LEU A 110 9.32 -2.68 -1.57
N LEU A 111 10.33 -2.14 -2.24
CA LEU A 111 10.18 -1.10 -3.25
C LEU A 111 10.17 -1.77 -4.63
N VAL A 112 9.11 -1.57 -5.41
CA VAL A 112 8.94 -2.17 -6.74
C VAL A 112 8.86 -1.08 -7.78
N PHE A 113 9.81 -1.08 -8.71
CA PHE A 113 9.75 -0.25 -9.92
C PHE A 113 9.04 -1.03 -11.03
N GLN A 114 7.95 -0.51 -11.60
CA GLN A 114 7.28 -1.17 -12.73
C GLN A 114 8.15 -1.21 -14.00
N ARG A 115 9.12 -0.29 -14.10
CA ARG A 115 10.09 -0.19 -15.20
C ARG A 115 11.42 0.32 -14.69
N ARG A 116 12.50 0.08 -15.44
CA ARG A 116 13.83 0.59 -15.11
C ARG A 116 13.87 2.11 -15.13
N VAL A 117 14.61 2.67 -14.18
CA VAL A 117 14.80 4.11 -14.04
C VAL A 117 16.25 4.48 -14.36
N PHE A 118 16.42 5.28 -15.43
CA PHE A 118 17.74 5.70 -15.92
C PHE A 118 17.97 7.21 -15.87
N GLU A 119 16.91 8.02 -15.81
CA GLU A 119 17.02 9.47 -15.89
C GLU A 119 16.84 10.15 -14.51
N PRO A 120 17.74 11.08 -14.15
CA PRO A 120 17.59 11.89 -12.94
C PRO A 120 16.54 12.99 -13.20
N GLY A 121 15.31 12.77 -12.74
CA GLY A 121 14.24 13.76 -12.89
C GLY A 121 12.89 13.18 -13.30
N ILE A 122 12.57 11.97 -12.82
CA ILE A 122 11.23 11.40 -13.03
C ILE A 122 10.19 12.34 -12.45
N SER A 123 9.30 12.83 -13.31
CA SER A 123 8.09 13.54 -12.89
C SER A 123 7.34 12.66 -11.90
N GLN A 124 6.91 13.20 -10.75
CA GLN A 124 6.12 12.45 -9.76
C GLN A 124 4.84 11.84 -10.35
N VAL A 125 4.39 12.33 -11.50
CA VAL A 125 3.23 11.80 -12.26
C VAL A 125 3.59 10.55 -13.08
N ALA A 126 4.87 10.35 -13.40
CA ALA A 126 5.40 9.19 -14.12
C ALA A 126 6.05 8.15 -13.20
N ASP A 127 5.97 8.35 -11.88
CA ASP A 127 6.57 7.49 -10.88
C ASP A 127 5.70 6.25 -10.64
N ASP A 128 5.97 5.18 -11.38
CA ASP A 128 5.32 3.88 -11.23
C ASP A 128 6.06 3.02 -10.19
N ALA A 129 6.38 3.61 -9.03
CA ALA A 129 7.00 2.88 -7.92
C ALA A 129 5.97 2.53 -6.86
N ALA A 130 5.93 1.26 -6.46
CA ALA A 130 5.07 0.78 -5.37
C ALA A 130 5.91 0.48 -4.12
N ILE A 131 5.40 0.86 -2.96
CA ILE A 131 6.03 0.57 -1.66
C ILE A 131 5.13 -0.39 -0.89
N LEU A 132 5.56 -1.64 -0.80
CA LEU A 132 4.87 -2.71 -0.11
C LEU A 132 5.44 -2.91 1.29
N ARG A 133 4.57 -3.09 2.27
CA ARG A 133 4.95 -3.09 3.71
C ARG A 133 4.24 -4.16 4.52
N ARG A 134 3.31 -4.91 3.92
CA ARG A 134 2.64 -5.99 4.63
C ARG A 134 3.64 -7.12 4.89
N ASP A 135 3.34 -7.89 5.91
CA ASP A 135 4.20 -8.99 6.34
C ASP A 135 4.39 -10.06 5.27
N SER A 136 3.32 -10.38 4.53
CA SER A 136 3.36 -11.31 3.40
C SER A 136 4.20 -10.80 2.24
N GLU A 137 4.10 -9.51 1.90
CA GLU A 137 4.82 -8.88 0.80
C GLU A 137 6.32 -8.75 1.09
N THR A 138 6.67 -8.53 2.36
CA THR A 138 8.05 -8.34 2.81
C THR A 138 8.72 -9.63 3.30
N ALA A 139 8.04 -10.78 3.19
CA ALA A 139 8.57 -12.07 3.62
C ALA A 139 9.91 -12.41 2.94
N ILE A 140 10.04 -12.07 1.64
CA ILE A 140 11.29 -12.24 0.89
C ILE A 140 12.45 -11.47 1.50
N CYS A 141 12.21 -10.26 2.02
CA CYS A 141 13.24 -9.41 2.61
C CYS A 141 13.79 -9.96 3.92
N ARG A 142 12.98 -10.64 4.73
CA ARG A 142 13.41 -11.19 6.03
C ARG A 142 14.50 -12.25 5.91
N ARG A 143 14.55 -12.95 4.77
CA ARG A 143 15.51 -14.03 4.51
C ARG A 143 16.79 -13.55 3.81
N ARG A 144 16.91 -12.25 3.49
CA ARG A 144 18.08 -11.69 2.80
C ARG A 144 19.24 -11.44 3.75
N SER A 145 20.45 -11.59 3.24
CA SER A 145 21.71 -11.32 3.94
C SER A 145 22.62 -10.30 3.21
N ASP A 146 22.30 -9.96 1.98
CA ASP A 146 23.07 -9.11 1.06
C ASP A 146 22.78 -7.61 1.21
N TRP A 147 22.75 -7.13 2.46
CA TRP A 147 22.41 -5.75 2.76
C TRP A 147 23.59 -4.80 2.55
N THR A 148 23.28 -3.61 2.05
CA THR A 148 24.22 -2.49 1.89
C THR A 148 23.53 -1.18 2.27
N ALA A 149 24.30 -0.12 2.51
CA ALA A 149 23.73 1.21 2.73
C ALA A 149 22.81 1.60 1.56
N ALA A 150 21.64 2.16 1.89
CA ALA A 150 20.68 2.63 0.90
C ALA A 150 21.10 3.97 0.32
#